data_AF-A0A3L7TMM8-F1
#
_entry.id   AF-A0A3L7TMM8-F1
#
_cell.length_a   1.000
_cell.length_b   1.000
_cell.length_c   1.000
_cell.angle_alpha   90.00
_cell.angle_beta   90.00
_cell.angle_gamma   90.00
#
_symmetry.space_group_name_H-M   'P 1'
#
loop_
_entity.id
_entity.type
_entity.pdbx_description
1 polymer ?
#
loop_
_entity_poly.entity_id
_entity_poly.type
_entity_poly.pdbx_seq_one_letter_code
_entity_poly.pdbx_strand_id
1 'polypeptide(L)'
;MDLGTDSLGNMKAQAGHNRISDRLIELMPARTAGFRTMDQESQQSGYKNMGRARRELSAAPGSFVWHDLYSSDAEESGAFLRNMFGWYSKTLGRRTLLTCGALHTAGIVSVAKDPTSHPGLWRPHLRVANVDECAARARKLGGRVVKAPEGIPGLDRHAEIADPIGASLVIADGTLDRRTVGESTISWDELHTSDPRVSGTFWTSLFGWSTDWVVSGKEPVAVFLNGGTRVASMRRTANTLFDRVDRWVPYIQMAQVENACAIATGLGAVVTARFPKDALLNDAAILREPGGAEIGVCGGV
;
A
#
# COMPACT_ATOMS: atom_id res chain seq x y z
N MET A 1 -15.94 5.21 80.12
CA MET A 1 -15.69 4.81 78.72
C MET A 1 -16.60 5.68 77.87
N ASP A 2 -15.97 6.40 76.94
CA ASP A 2 -16.53 7.29 75.89
C ASP A 2 -17.83 6.77 75.27
N LEU A 3 -18.89 7.59 75.19
CA LEU A 3 -19.24 8.69 74.26
C LEU A 3 -20.08 8.20 73.07
N GLY A 4 -21.28 8.77 72.95
CA GLY A 4 -22.25 8.50 71.91
C GLY A 4 -21.92 9.15 70.57
N THR A 5 -22.66 8.76 69.53
CA THR A 5 -22.75 9.54 68.29
C THR A 5 -24.20 9.60 67.80
N ASP A 6 -24.63 10.85 67.69
CA ASP A 6 -25.83 11.34 67.05
C ASP A 6 -25.67 11.36 65.52
N SER A 7 -26.83 11.36 64.87
CA SER A 7 -27.06 11.71 63.46
C SER A 7 -26.48 13.08 63.07
N LEU A 8 -25.87 13.20 61.89
CA LEU A 8 -25.59 14.48 61.24
C LEU A 8 -25.53 14.34 59.71
N GLY A 9 -26.27 15.21 59.01
CA GLY A 9 -26.04 15.54 57.61
C GLY A 9 -24.98 16.63 57.43
N ASN A 10 -24.60 16.85 56.17
CA ASN A 10 -23.80 17.94 55.60
C ASN A 10 -22.30 18.04 55.96
N MET A 11 -21.42 17.86 54.97
CA MET A 11 -20.52 18.93 54.47
C MET A 11 -19.61 18.47 53.31
N LYS A 12 -19.39 19.39 52.39
CA LYS A 12 -18.35 19.40 51.34
C LYS A 12 -16.93 19.35 51.95
N ALA A 13 -15.98 18.70 51.27
CA ALA A 13 -14.57 19.08 51.27
C ALA A 13 -13.79 18.55 50.06
N GLN A 14 -12.97 19.43 49.50
CA GLN A 14 -11.99 19.29 48.42
C GLN A 14 -10.80 18.38 48.77
N ALA A 15 -10.25 17.70 47.77
CA ALA A 15 -8.81 17.49 47.51
C ALA A 15 -8.67 16.58 46.27
N GLY A 16 -7.75 16.71 45.32
CA GLY A 16 -6.66 17.66 45.10
C GLY A 16 -6.11 17.36 43.70
N HIS A 17 -5.85 18.42 42.93
CA HIS A 17 -5.11 18.33 41.68
C HIS A 17 -3.68 17.87 41.97
N ASN A 18 -3.15 16.92 41.21
CA ASN A 18 -1.70 16.80 41.04
C ASN A 18 -1.36 16.74 39.55
N ARG A 19 -0.92 17.91 39.06
CA ARG A 19 -0.44 18.19 37.70
C ARG A 19 0.97 17.60 37.54
N ILE A 20 1.12 16.58 36.69
CA ILE A 20 2.38 16.31 35.99
C ILE A 20 2.04 15.82 34.57
N SER A 21 1.66 16.74 33.69
CA SER A 21 1.66 16.51 32.23
C SER A 21 1.96 17.75 31.38
N ASP A 22 2.13 18.94 31.99
CA ASP A 22 2.18 20.21 31.24
C ASP A 22 3.59 20.84 31.13
N ARG A 23 4.67 20.07 31.28
CA ARG A 23 6.05 20.63 31.27
C ARG A 23 7.07 19.96 30.34
N LEU A 24 6.62 19.51 29.17
CA LEU A 24 7.52 19.01 28.11
C LEU A 24 7.22 19.61 26.71
N ILE A 25 6.64 20.82 26.66
CA ILE A 25 6.32 21.53 25.40
C ILE A 25 7.22 22.75 25.14
N GLU A 26 8.09 23.19 26.05
CA GLU A 26 8.75 24.50 25.94
C GLU A 26 10.23 24.54 25.48
N LEU A 27 10.73 23.56 24.72
CA LEU A 27 12.12 23.61 24.20
C LEU A 27 12.33 23.25 22.72
N MET A 28 11.32 23.41 21.85
CA MET A 28 11.52 23.28 20.39
C MET A 28 11.48 24.65 19.69
N PRO A 29 12.46 24.99 18.82
CA PRO A 29 12.48 26.28 18.14
C PRO A 29 11.34 26.41 17.14
N ALA A 30 10.60 27.51 17.26
CA ALA A 30 9.46 27.86 16.43
C ALA A 30 9.87 28.06 14.96
N ARG A 31 9.47 27.14 14.06
CA ARG A 31 9.17 27.38 12.64
C ARG A 31 8.58 26.12 12.00
N THR A 32 7.29 25.89 12.25
CA THR A 32 6.43 25.01 11.43
C THR A 32 5.03 25.62 11.36
N ALA A 33 4.94 26.83 10.81
CA ALA A 33 3.69 27.38 10.34
C ALA A 33 3.47 26.87 8.91
N GLY A 34 2.61 25.87 8.72
CA GLY A 34 2.27 25.35 7.39
C GLY A 34 1.27 24.20 7.34
N PHE A 35 1.06 23.44 8.41
CA PHE A 35 0.07 22.36 8.41
C PHE A 35 -1.25 22.85 9.03
N ARG A 36 -2.11 23.46 8.22
CA ARG A 36 -3.54 23.59 8.56
C ARG A 36 -4.21 22.27 8.17
N THR A 37 -4.84 21.61 9.13
CA THR A 37 -5.86 20.59 8.86
C THR A 37 -6.94 21.24 8.00
N MET A 38 -6.95 20.91 6.69
CA MET A 38 -8.02 21.33 5.79
C MET A 38 -9.28 20.54 6.10
N ASP A 39 -10.41 21.23 6.20
CA ASP A 39 -11.71 20.60 6.39
C ASP A 39 -12.11 19.74 5.18
N GLN A 40 -13.01 18.78 5.39
CA GLN A 40 -13.41 17.79 4.39
C GLN A 40 -14.08 18.42 3.15
N GLU A 41 -14.76 19.56 3.30
CA GLU A 41 -15.47 20.23 2.20
C GLU A 41 -14.52 21.01 1.28
N SER A 42 -13.48 21.64 1.85
CA SER A 42 -12.46 22.38 1.10
C SER A 42 -11.53 21.45 0.33
N GLN A 43 -11.23 20.25 0.83
CA GLN A 43 -10.56 19.20 0.04
C GLN A 43 -11.41 18.78 -1.17
N GLN A 44 -12.72 18.54 -0.96
CA GLN A 44 -13.61 18.07 -2.03
C GLN A 44 -13.87 19.14 -3.11
N SER A 45 -13.79 20.43 -2.75
CA SER A 45 -13.94 21.56 -3.69
C SER A 45 -12.68 21.80 -4.53
N GLY A 46 -11.48 21.71 -3.93
CA GLY A 46 -10.20 21.93 -4.64
C GLY A 46 -9.94 20.92 -5.77
N TYR A 47 -10.36 19.66 -5.59
CA TYR A 47 -10.18 18.60 -6.60
C TYR A 47 -11.20 18.62 -7.74
N LYS A 48 -12.29 19.41 -7.65
CA LYS A 48 -13.30 19.50 -8.73
C LYS A 48 -12.78 20.19 -10.00
N ASN A 49 -11.68 20.94 -9.91
CA ASN A 49 -11.18 21.77 -11.03
C ASN A 49 -10.01 21.15 -11.84
N MET A 50 -9.49 19.98 -11.48
CA MET A 50 -8.62 19.19 -12.35
C MET A 50 -9.44 18.11 -13.04
N GLY A 51 -9.67 18.25 -14.34
CA GLY A 51 -10.55 17.36 -15.11
C GLY A 51 -10.23 15.88 -14.91
N ARG A 52 -11.18 15.15 -14.31
CA ARG A 52 -11.17 13.70 -14.03
C ARG A 52 -10.66 12.84 -15.19
N ALA A 53 -10.90 13.27 -16.43
CA ALA A 53 -10.51 12.55 -17.65
C ALA A 53 -8.99 12.42 -17.88
N ARG A 54 -8.14 13.28 -17.28
CA ARG A 54 -6.68 13.28 -17.56
C ARG A 54 -5.88 12.27 -16.72
N ARG A 55 -6.51 11.65 -15.71
CA ARG A 55 -5.82 10.79 -14.72
C ARG A 55 -6.26 9.34 -14.70
N GLU A 56 -7.16 8.91 -15.58
CA GLU A 56 -7.57 7.51 -15.75
C GLU A 56 -7.12 7.00 -17.12
N LEU A 57 -6.10 6.13 -17.15
CA LEU A 57 -5.58 5.54 -18.39
C LEU A 57 -6.16 4.15 -18.61
N SER A 58 -6.54 3.84 -19.85
CA SER A 58 -6.87 2.46 -20.23
C SER A 58 -5.64 1.55 -20.06
N ALA A 59 -5.87 0.32 -19.60
CA ALA A 59 -4.83 -0.65 -19.31
C ALA A 59 -5.07 -1.92 -20.12
N ALA A 60 -4.14 -2.29 -20.99
CA ALA A 60 -4.24 -3.53 -21.78
C ALA A 60 -3.99 -4.78 -20.91
N PRO A 61 -4.36 -5.99 -21.35
CA PRO A 61 -3.92 -7.23 -20.69
C PRO A 61 -2.41 -7.27 -20.45
N GLY A 62 -1.99 -7.80 -19.30
CA GLY A 62 -0.61 -7.76 -18.82
C GLY A 62 -0.22 -6.44 -18.14
N SER A 63 -1.19 -5.65 -17.68
CA SER A 63 -0.97 -4.37 -16.97
C SER A 63 -1.63 -4.38 -15.60
N PHE A 64 -1.01 -3.71 -14.62
CA PHE A 64 -1.60 -3.49 -13.30
C PHE A 64 -2.71 -2.44 -13.36
N VAL A 65 -3.82 -2.70 -12.66
CA VAL A 65 -5.06 -1.91 -12.72
C VAL A 65 -5.65 -1.54 -11.37
N TRP A 66 -5.35 -2.30 -10.31
CA TRP A 66 -5.88 -2.08 -8.96
C TRP A 66 -4.92 -2.64 -7.91
N HIS A 67 -5.09 -2.23 -6.65
CA HIS A 67 -4.27 -2.71 -5.54
C HIS A 67 -5.14 -2.81 -4.29
N ASP A 68 -5.19 -4.02 -3.70
CA ASP A 68 -5.82 -4.25 -2.40
C ASP A 68 -4.74 -4.48 -1.34
N LEU A 69 -4.73 -3.66 -0.29
CA LEU A 69 -4.00 -3.95 0.94
C LEU A 69 -4.83 -4.91 1.79
N TYR A 70 -4.29 -6.07 2.18
CA TYR A 70 -4.98 -6.87 3.18
C TYR A 70 -4.45 -6.50 4.55
N SER A 71 -5.34 -6.02 5.42
CA SER A 71 -4.98 -5.53 6.74
C SER A 71 -5.78 -6.22 7.83
N SER A 72 -5.09 -6.53 8.94
CA SER A 72 -5.74 -6.97 10.17
C SER A 72 -6.40 -5.82 10.94
N ASP A 73 -6.06 -4.57 10.61
CA ASP A 73 -6.69 -3.36 11.14
C ASP A 73 -6.87 -2.35 10.00
N ALA A 74 -8.02 -2.44 9.33
CA ALA A 74 -8.30 -1.61 8.16
C ALA A 74 -8.47 -0.11 8.50
N GLU A 75 -8.83 0.23 9.74
CA GLU A 75 -8.94 1.63 10.15
C GLU A 75 -7.56 2.22 10.42
N GLU A 76 -6.67 1.49 11.09
CA GLU A 76 -5.29 1.93 11.32
C GLU A 76 -4.54 2.12 9.98
N SER A 77 -4.58 1.12 9.10
CA SER A 77 -3.98 1.24 7.75
C SER A 77 -4.63 2.36 6.94
N GLY A 78 -5.97 2.49 7.01
CA GLY A 78 -6.69 3.58 6.39
C GLY A 78 -6.20 4.94 6.88
N ALA A 79 -6.10 5.12 8.20
CA ALA A 79 -5.63 6.36 8.83
C ALA A 79 -4.21 6.71 8.41
N PHE A 80 -3.30 5.73 8.38
CA PHE A 80 -1.94 5.94 7.89
C PHE A 80 -1.94 6.44 6.44
N LEU A 81 -2.63 5.74 5.53
CA LEU A 81 -2.68 6.11 4.11
C LEU A 81 -3.34 7.49 3.88
N ARG A 82 -4.39 7.83 4.65
CA ARG A 82 -5.00 9.17 4.62
C ARG A 82 -4.01 10.26 5.02
N ASN A 83 -3.32 10.07 6.15
CA ASN A 83 -2.39 11.06 6.68
C ASN A 83 -1.10 11.19 5.85
N MET A 84 -0.67 10.10 5.22
CA MET A 84 0.54 10.05 4.41
C MET A 84 0.33 10.62 2.99
N PHE A 85 -0.77 10.25 2.34
CA PHE A 85 -0.98 10.52 0.91
C PHE A 85 -2.14 11.46 0.60
N GLY A 86 -2.86 11.94 1.63
CA GLY A 86 -4.05 12.76 1.48
C GLY A 86 -5.22 12.01 0.83
N TRP A 87 -5.21 10.67 0.93
CA TRP A 87 -6.30 9.85 0.43
C TRP A 87 -7.54 9.99 1.31
N TYR A 88 -8.71 9.72 0.71
CA TYR A 88 -9.94 9.50 1.44
C TYR A 88 -10.22 8.00 1.54
N SER A 89 -10.83 7.57 2.64
CA SER A 89 -11.19 6.17 2.87
C SER A 89 -12.66 6.03 3.23
N LYS A 90 -13.37 5.10 2.59
CA LYS A 90 -14.76 4.78 2.91
C LYS A 90 -14.95 3.27 3.07
N THR A 91 -15.34 2.86 4.26
CA THR A 91 -15.61 1.45 4.58
C THR A 91 -17.02 1.05 4.14
N LEU A 92 -17.11 -0.05 3.41
CA LEU A 92 -18.32 -0.68 2.88
C LEU A 92 -18.26 -2.18 3.21
N GLY A 93 -18.87 -2.58 4.32
CA GLY A 93 -18.77 -3.95 4.81
C GLY A 93 -17.32 -4.33 5.16
N ARG A 94 -16.76 -5.34 4.49
CA ARG A 94 -15.38 -5.84 4.73
C ARG A 94 -14.31 -5.16 3.87
N ARG A 95 -14.68 -4.18 3.05
CA ARG A 95 -13.77 -3.47 2.15
C ARG A 95 -13.76 -1.99 2.47
N THR A 96 -12.58 -1.38 2.44
CA THR A 96 -12.42 0.08 2.50
C THR A 96 -11.96 0.56 1.13
N LEU A 97 -12.73 1.43 0.49
CA LEU A 97 -12.34 2.08 -0.76
C LEU A 97 -11.45 3.28 -0.46
N LEU A 98 -10.32 3.38 -1.14
CA LEU A 98 -9.39 4.50 -1.05
C LEU A 98 -9.47 5.36 -2.32
N THR A 99 -9.52 6.68 -2.16
CA THR A 99 -9.55 7.63 -3.28
C THR A 99 -8.52 8.75 -3.14
N CYS A 100 -7.90 9.14 -4.25
CA CYS A 100 -7.11 10.36 -4.36
C CYS A 100 -8.00 11.43 -5.02
N GLY A 101 -8.52 12.37 -4.22
CA GLY A 101 -9.62 13.23 -4.65
C GLY A 101 -10.84 12.38 -5.03
N ALA A 102 -11.35 12.55 -6.25
CA ALA A 102 -12.48 11.80 -6.78
C ALA A 102 -12.11 10.48 -7.51
N LEU A 103 -10.82 10.12 -7.55
CA LEU A 103 -10.30 8.98 -8.31
C LEU A 103 -10.10 7.79 -7.39
N HIS A 104 -10.66 6.63 -7.75
CA HIS A 104 -10.40 5.39 -7.02
C HIS A 104 -8.93 4.98 -7.21
N THR A 105 -8.23 4.69 -6.12
CA THR A 105 -6.77 4.44 -6.18
C THR A 105 -6.34 3.10 -5.61
N ALA A 106 -7.08 2.57 -4.63
CA ALA A 106 -6.76 1.31 -3.97
C ALA A 106 -7.94 0.86 -3.08
N GLY A 107 -7.85 -0.35 -2.54
CA GLY A 107 -8.73 -0.86 -1.50
C GLY A 107 -7.97 -1.38 -0.29
N ILE A 108 -8.69 -1.54 0.83
CA ILE A 108 -8.26 -2.34 1.97
C ILE A 108 -9.25 -3.48 2.15
N VAL A 109 -8.74 -4.70 2.28
CA VAL A 109 -9.53 -5.90 2.60
C VAL A 109 -9.24 -6.29 4.04
N SER A 110 -10.26 -6.33 4.90
CA SER A 110 -10.09 -6.74 6.29
C SER A 110 -9.90 -8.26 6.39
N VAL A 111 -8.75 -8.66 6.94
CA VAL A 111 -8.38 -10.06 7.21
C VAL A 111 -8.21 -10.31 8.70
N ALA A 112 -8.21 -11.59 9.10
CA ALA A 112 -7.97 -11.96 10.49
C ALA A 112 -6.52 -11.66 10.92
N LYS A 113 -6.29 -11.52 12.22
CA LYS A 113 -4.96 -11.31 12.79
C LYS A 113 -4.24 -12.64 13.04
N ASP A 114 -4.10 -13.45 11.99
CA ASP A 114 -3.38 -14.73 12.05
C ASP A 114 -2.31 -14.82 10.96
N PRO A 115 -1.20 -15.55 11.19
CA PRO A 115 -0.08 -15.59 10.24
C PRO A 115 -0.43 -16.15 8.85
N THR A 116 -1.45 -17.01 8.75
CA THR A 116 -1.85 -17.62 7.46
C THR A 116 -2.56 -16.64 6.54
N SER A 117 -3.15 -15.58 7.10
CA SER A 117 -3.78 -14.50 6.35
C SER A 117 -2.77 -13.53 5.70
N HIS A 118 -1.50 -13.58 6.15
CA HIS A 118 -0.43 -12.68 5.72
C HIS A 118 -0.89 -11.20 5.69
N PRO A 119 -1.26 -10.65 6.85
CA PRO A 119 -1.68 -9.25 6.94
C PRO A 119 -0.49 -8.33 6.64
N GLY A 120 -0.76 -7.16 6.08
CA GLY A 120 0.26 -6.18 5.69
C GLY A 120 0.88 -6.40 4.31
N LEU A 121 0.37 -7.35 3.51
CA LEU A 121 0.79 -7.50 2.11
C LEU A 121 -0.20 -6.83 1.16
N TRP A 122 0.35 -6.17 0.14
CA TRP A 122 -0.43 -5.68 -0.99
C TRP A 122 -0.62 -6.78 -2.02
N ARG A 123 -1.81 -6.82 -2.62
CA ARG A 123 -2.14 -7.67 -3.77
C ARG A 123 -2.42 -6.74 -4.94
N PRO A 124 -1.46 -6.52 -5.86
CA PRO A 124 -1.76 -5.86 -7.12
C PRO A 124 -2.73 -6.71 -7.93
N HIS A 125 -3.56 -6.06 -8.73
CA HIS A 125 -4.47 -6.68 -9.66
C HIS A 125 -3.94 -6.44 -11.06
N LEU A 126 -3.77 -7.52 -11.80
CA LEU A 126 -3.25 -7.52 -13.16
C LEU A 126 -4.37 -7.93 -14.12
N ARG A 127 -4.60 -7.10 -15.14
CA ARG A 127 -5.61 -7.37 -16.16
C ARG A 127 -5.16 -8.52 -17.05
N VAL A 128 -6.00 -9.53 -17.23
CA VAL A 128 -5.78 -10.64 -18.17
C VAL A 128 -6.94 -10.75 -19.16
N ALA A 129 -6.71 -11.42 -20.29
CA ALA A 129 -7.77 -11.65 -21.27
C ALA A 129 -8.82 -12.67 -20.78
N ASN A 130 -8.36 -13.67 -20.01
CA ASN A 130 -9.21 -14.73 -19.45
C ASN A 130 -8.61 -15.21 -18.13
N VAL A 131 -9.35 -15.05 -17.03
CA VAL A 131 -8.89 -15.42 -15.69
C VAL A 131 -8.75 -16.93 -15.52
N ASP A 132 -9.71 -17.70 -16.00
CA ASP A 132 -9.73 -19.17 -15.84
C ASP A 132 -8.56 -19.83 -16.58
N GLU A 133 -8.29 -19.40 -17.81
CA GLU A 133 -7.15 -19.88 -18.60
C GLU A 133 -5.82 -19.48 -17.96
N CYS A 134 -5.69 -18.23 -17.48
CA CYS A 134 -4.50 -17.76 -16.82
C CYS A 134 -4.25 -18.50 -15.50
N ALA A 135 -5.28 -18.76 -14.69
CA ALA A 135 -5.18 -19.56 -13.47
C ALA A 135 -4.76 -21.01 -13.76
N ALA A 136 -5.30 -21.63 -14.81
CA ALA A 136 -4.91 -22.97 -15.23
C ALA A 136 -3.45 -23.01 -15.70
N ARG A 137 -3.00 -22.00 -16.46
CA ARG A 137 -1.59 -21.87 -16.88
C ARG A 137 -0.65 -21.66 -15.69
N ALA A 138 -1.04 -20.83 -14.72
CA ALA A 138 -0.27 -20.63 -13.51
C ALA A 138 0.03 -21.96 -12.78
N ARG A 139 -0.97 -22.84 -12.64
CA ARG A 139 -0.76 -24.19 -12.07
C ARG A 139 0.21 -25.03 -12.89
N LYS A 140 0.08 -25.02 -14.22
CA LYS A 140 0.97 -25.79 -15.12
C LYS A 140 2.43 -25.31 -15.06
N LEU A 141 2.65 -24.02 -14.74
CA LEU A 141 3.97 -23.42 -14.57
C LEU A 141 4.54 -23.60 -13.15
N GLY A 142 3.90 -24.39 -12.29
CA GLY A 142 4.36 -24.66 -10.92
C GLY A 142 3.92 -23.61 -9.88
N GLY A 143 3.11 -22.63 -10.27
CA GLY A 143 2.49 -21.70 -9.35
C GLY A 143 1.27 -22.29 -8.64
N ARG A 144 0.69 -21.51 -7.73
CA ARG A 144 -0.51 -21.88 -6.97
C ARG A 144 -1.67 -20.96 -7.30
N VAL A 145 -2.88 -21.51 -7.33
CA VAL A 145 -4.12 -20.71 -7.28
C VAL A 145 -4.51 -20.61 -5.81
N VAL A 146 -4.23 -19.46 -5.20
CA VAL A 146 -4.48 -19.15 -3.78
C VAL A 146 -5.98 -18.99 -3.55
N LYS A 147 -6.65 -18.27 -4.43
CA LYS A 147 -8.10 -18.13 -4.46
C LYS A 147 -8.62 -18.55 -5.82
N ALA A 148 -9.55 -19.50 -5.85
CA ALA A 148 -10.13 -20.00 -7.09
C ALA A 148 -10.80 -18.87 -7.87
N PRO A 149 -10.82 -18.96 -9.22
CA PRO A 149 -11.59 -18.03 -10.04
C PRO A 149 -13.05 -17.87 -9.57
N GLU A 150 -13.45 -16.65 -9.18
CA GLU A 150 -14.83 -16.25 -8.84
C GLU A 150 -15.27 -14.98 -9.61
N GLY A 151 -16.55 -14.59 -9.53
CA GLY A 151 -17.12 -13.49 -10.32
C GLY A 151 -17.63 -13.90 -11.71
N ILE A 152 -18.14 -12.94 -12.47
CA ILE A 152 -18.75 -13.09 -13.79
C ILE A 152 -17.73 -12.77 -14.90
N PRO A 153 -17.46 -13.72 -15.83
CA PRO A 153 -16.56 -13.48 -16.97
C PRO A 153 -16.88 -12.20 -17.74
N GLY A 154 -15.86 -11.36 -17.97
CA GLY A 154 -16.00 -10.10 -18.70
C GLY A 154 -16.59 -8.95 -17.89
N LEU A 155 -17.00 -9.17 -16.64
CA LEU A 155 -17.51 -8.12 -15.75
C LEU A 155 -16.55 -7.87 -14.58
N ASP A 156 -16.34 -8.89 -13.74
CA ASP A 156 -15.59 -8.83 -12.48
C ASP A 156 -14.88 -10.15 -12.11
N ARG A 157 -14.69 -11.04 -13.09
CA ARG A 157 -14.00 -12.32 -12.89
C ARG A 157 -12.59 -12.06 -12.36
N HIS A 158 -12.21 -12.79 -11.31
CA HIS A 158 -10.89 -12.66 -10.72
C HIS A 158 -10.43 -13.93 -9.99
N ALA A 159 -9.12 -14.08 -9.83
CA ALA A 159 -8.48 -15.15 -9.05
C ALA A 159 -7.19 -14.63 -8.39
N GLU A 160 -6.81 -15.19 -7.24
CA GLU A 160 -5.48 -14.91 -6.65
C GLU A 160 -4.53 -16.05 -7.01
N ILE A 161 -3.38 -15.71 -7.57
CA ILE A 161 -2.34 -16.65 -7.96
C ILE A 161 -1.02 -16.28 -7.29
N ALA A 162 -0.21 -17.29 -6.99
CA ALA A 162 1.13 -17.13 -6.45
C ALA A 162 2.16 -17.83 -7.33
N ASP A 163 3.36 -17.25 -7.40
CA ASP A 163 4.53 -17.93 -7.95
C ASP A 163 4.97 -19.12 -7.07
N PRO A 164 5.94 -19.94 -7.52
CA PRO A 164 6.34 -21.15 -6.80
C PRO A 164 6.91 -20.90 -5.39
N ILE A 165 7.33 -19.68 -5.08
CA ILE A 165 7.94 -19.31 -3.80
C ILE A 165 7.05 -18.42 -2.93
N GLY A 166 5.88 -18.03 -3.44
CA GLY A 166 4.75 -17.54 -2.65
C GLY A 166 4.33 -16.10 -2.91
N ALA A 167 5.03 -15.35 -3.77
CA ALA A 167 4.58 -14.01 -4.11
C ALA A 167 3.25 -14.08 -4.86
N SER A 168 2.21 -13.42 -4.35
CA SER A 168 0.86 -13.48 -4.93
C SER A 168 0.38 -12.14 -5.47
N LEU A 169 -0.44 -12.20 -6.51
CA LEU A 169 -1.21 -11.09 -7.06
C LEU A 169 -2.60 -11.59 -7.50
N VAL A 170 -3.50 -10.67 -7.76
CA VAL A 170 -4.83 -10.98 -8.32
C VAL A 170 -4.78 -10.83 -9.83
N ILE A 171 -5.28 -11.81 -10.56
CA ILE A 171 -5.59 -11.68 -11.98
C ILE A 171 -7.07 -11.36 -12.13
N ALA A 172 -7.41 -10.41 -13.00
CA ALA A 172 -8.79 -9.99 -13.21
C ALA A 172 -9.06 -9.75 -14.71
N ASP A 173 -10.29 -10.02 -15.15
CA ASP A 173 -10.78 -9.59 -16.46
C ASP A 173 -11.96 -8.61 -16.30
N GLY A 174 -12.52 -8.18 -17.43
CA GLY A 174 -13.71 -7.32 -17.45
C GLY A 174 -13.42 -5.83 -17.26
N THR A 175 -14.23 -5.19 -16.40
CA THR A 175 -14.40 -3.72 -16.36
C THR A 175 -13.31 -2.95 -15.61
N LEU A 176 -12.39 -3.65 -14.95
CA LEU A 176 -11.16 -3.06 -14.40
C LEU A 176 -10.14 -2.81 -15.53
N ASP A 177 -10.50 -1.96 -16.49
CA ASP A 177 -9.67 -1.64 -17.65
C ASP A 177 -9.00 -0.27 -17.54
N ARG A 178 -9.03 0.36 -16.36
CA ARG A 178 -8.43 1.68 -16.12
C ARG A 178 -7.53 1.65 -14.90
N ARG A 179 -6.45 2.43 -14.97
CA ARG A 179 -5.59 2.73 -13.82
C ARG A 179 -5.55 4.23 -13.57
N THR A 180 -5.54 4.61 -12.30
CA THR A 180 -5.35 6.00 -11.89
C THR A 180 -3.86 6.35 -11.93
N VAL A 181 -3.51 7.54 -12.45
CA VAL A 181 -2.11 8.00 -12.58
C VAL A 181 -1.89 9.40 -12.01
N GLY A 182 -0.62 9.74 -11.80
CA GLY A 182 -0.14 11.04 -11.33
C GLY A 182 0.29 11.04 -9.87
N GLU A 183 0.57 12.22 -9.34
CA GLU A 183 1.04 12.37 -7.96
C GLU A 183 0.05 11.80 -6.93
N SER A 184 0.62 11.24 -5.85
CA SER A 184 -0.12 10.57 -4.77
C SER A 184 -0.98 9.42 -5.26
N THR A 185 -0.58 8.73 -6.34
CA THR A 185 -1.22 7.47 -6.79
C THR A 185 -0.17 6.40 -7.00
N ILE A 186 -0.60 5.13 -6.99
CA ILE A 186 0.30 4.01 -7.24
C ILE A 186 0.76 4.08 -8.70
N SER A 187 2.07 4.11 -8.89
CA SER A 187 2.71 4.37 -10.19
C SER A 187 3.57 3.20 -10.66
N TRP A 188 3.97 2.32 -9.74
CA TRP A 188 4.89 1.22 -10.03
C TRP A 188 4.66 0.05 -9.08
N ASP A 189 5.03 -1.15 -9.52
CA ASP A 189 5.00 -2.38 -8.74
C ASP A 189 6.38 -3.05 -8.81
N GLU A 190 6.94 -3.42 -7.66
CA GLU A 190 8.20 -4.15 -7.57
C GLU A 190 7.98 -5.50 -6.87
N LEU A 191 8.43 -6.58 -7.49
CA LEU A 191 8.49 -7.90 -6.88
C LEU A 191 9.74 -8.02 -6.02
N HIS A 192 9.57 -8.17 -4.71
CA HIS A 192 10.63 -8.52 -3.78
C HIS A 192 10.65 -10.03 -3.60
N THR A 193 11.73 -10.68 -4.05
CA THR A 193 11.82 -12.14 -4.16
C THR A 193 13.14 -12.69 -3.61
N SER A 194 13.07 -13.81 -2.90
CA SER A 194 14.21 -14.56 -2.41
C SER A 194 14.95 -15.29 -3.54
N ASP A 195 14.23 -15.67 -4.61
CA ASP A 195 14.78 -16.29 -5.82
C ASP A 195 14.26 -15.61 -7.11
N PRO A 196 14.96 -14.57 -7.60
CA PRO A 196 14.67 -13.91 -8.86
C PRO A 196 14.63 -14.83 -10.08
N ARG A 197 15.34 -15.97 -10.07
CA ARG A 197 15.31 -16.89 -11.23
C ARG A 197 13.97 -17.62 -11.27
N VAL A 198 13.51 -18.14 -10.13
CA VAL A 198 12.24 -18.86 -10.02
C VAL A 198 11.07 -17.91 -10.27
N SER A 199 10.99 -16.79 -9.55
CA SER A 199 9.94 -15.80 -9.74
C SER A 199 9.95 -15.22 -11.16
N GLY A 200 11.12 -14.80 -11.65
CA GLY A 200 11.26 -14.20 -12.97
C GLY A 200 10.79 -15.13 -14.09
N THR A 201 11.18 -16.40 -14.05
CA THR A 201 10.77 -17.41 -15.03
C THR A 201 9.25 -17.63 -14.99
N PHE A 202 8.67 -17.71 -13.81
CA PHE A 202 7.23 -17.91 -13.64
C PHE A 202 6.41 -16.76 -14.25
N TRP A 203 6.67 -15.52 -13.82
CA TRP A 203 5.87 -14.37 -14.24
C TRP A 203 6.03 -14.05 -15.73
N THR A 204 7.25 -14.15 -16.27
CA THR A 204 7.50 -13.99 -17.71
C THR A 204 6.78 -15.06 -18.53
N SER A 205 6.90 -16.32 -18.12
CA SER A 205 6.23 -17.44 -18.80
C SER A 205 4.71 -17.37 -18.70
N LEU A 206 4.16 -16.82 -17.61
CA LEU A 206 2.71 -16.74 -17.42
C LEU A 206 2.09 -15.66 -18.28
N PHE A 207 2.65 -14.44 -18.24
CA PHE A 207 2.07 -13.27 -18.90
C PHE A 207 2.62 -12.99 -20.30
N GLY A 208 3.62 -13.75 -20.76
CA GLY A 208 4.32 -13.46 -22.01
C GLY A 208 5.16 -12.19 -21.92
N TRP A 209 5.56 -11.82 -20.70
CA TRP A 209 6.48 -10.71 -20.49
C TRP A 209 7.91 -11.12 -20.83
N SER A 210 8.74 -10.13 -21.17
CA SER A 210 10.20 -10.28 -21.21
C SER A 210 10.82 -9.52 -20.05
N THR A 211 12.14 -9.65 -19.88
CA THR A 211 12.91 -8.88 -18.91
C THR A 211 13.99 -8.06 -19.58
N ASP A 212 14.24 -6.89 -19.01
CA ASP A 212 15.43 -6.07 -19.21
C ASP A 212 16.10 -5.82 -17.85
N TRP A 213 17.24 -5.15 -17.83
CA TRP A 213 17.99 -4.88 -16.61
C TRP A 213 18.39 -3.42 -16.53
N VAL A 214 18.24 -2.86 -15.34
CA VAL A 214 18.75 -1.53 -15.00
C VAL A 214 19.65 -1.61 -13.78
N VAL A 215 20.62 -0.70 -13.70
CA VAL A 215 21.46 -0.57 -12.51
C VAL A 215 20.80 0.44 -11.57
N SER A 216 20.43 -0.02 -10.38
CA SER A 216 19.87 0.80 -9.30
C SER A 216 20.90 0.85 -8.17
N GLY A 217 21.69 1.91 -8.13
CA GLY A 217 22.85 1.99 -7.24
C GLY A 217 23.96 1.02 -7.62
N LYS A 218 24.21 0.03 -6.76
CA LYS A 218 25.23 -1.03 -6.98
C LYS A 218 24.62 -2.37 -7.39
N GLU A 219 23.29 -2.48 -7.38
CA GLU A 219 22.58 -3.74 -7.59
C GLU A 219 21.85 -3.73 -8.94
N PRO A 220 21.94 -4.82 -9.73
CA PRO A 220 21.11 -4.96 -10.91
C PRO A 220 19.66 -5.25 -10.50
N VAL A 221 18.72 -4.59 -11.17
CA VAL A 221 17.28 -4.77 -10.99
C VAL A 221 16.69 -5.23 -12.30
N ALA A 222 15.95 -6.34 -12.26
CA ALA A 222 15.21 -6.79 -13.44
C ALA A 222 13.98 -5.91 -13.63
N VAL A 223 13.67 -5.59 -14.89
CA VAL A 223 12.47 -4.84 -15.27
C VAL A 223 11.64 -5.73 -16.17
N PHE A 224 10.39 -5.99 -15.79
CA PHE A 224 9.44 -6.72 -16.61
C PHE A 224 8.89 -5.82 -17.72
N LEU A 225 8.80 -6.38 -18.91
CA LEU A 225 8.30 -5.71 -20.11
C LEU A 225 7.09 -6.45 -20.68
N ASN A 226 6.01 -5.72 -20.94
CA ASN A 226 4.86 -6.19 -21.71
C ASN A 226 4.89 -5.54 -23.10
N GLY A 227 5.20 -6.31 -24.14
CA GLY A 227 5.32 -5.77 -25.51
C GLY A 227 6.34 -4.62 -25.62
N GLY A 228 7.43 -4.67 -24.85
CA GLY A 228 8.45 -3.62 -24.79
C GLY A 228 8.14 -2.46 -23.82
N THR A 229 6.93 -2.40 -23.26
CA THR A 229 6.56 -1.39 -22.24
C THR A 229 6.93 -1.89 -20.86
N ARG A 230 7.62 -1.07 -20.06
CA ARG A 230 7.96 -1.41 -18.66
C ARG A 230 6.70 -1.46 -17.79
N VAL A 231 6.50 -2.55 -17.05
CA VAL A 231 5.27 -2.77 -16.25
C VAL A 231 5.52 -3.03 -14.77
N ALA A 232 6.70 -3.53 -14.41
CA ALA A 232 7.12 -3.75 -13.03
C ALA A 232 8.64 -3.97 -12.95
N SER A 233 9.19 -3.96 -11.75
CA SER A 233 10.55 -4.42 -11.49
C SER A 233 10.59 -5.64 -10.57
N MET A 234 11.75 -6.28 -10.47
CA MET A 234 11.99 -7.39 -9.56
C MET A 234 13.36 -7.23 -8.90
N ARG A 235 13.36 -7.30 -7.58
CA ARG A 235 14.54 -7.14 -6.74
C ARG A 235 14.72 -8.37 -5.87
N ARG A 236 15.98 -8.79 -5.72
CA ARG A 236 16.34 -9.81 -4.73
C ARG A 236 16.18 -9.23 -3.32
N THR A 237 15.45 -9.91 -2.46
CA THR A 237 15.43 -9.60 -1.03
C THR A 237 16.74 -10.07 -0.41
N ALA A 238 17.42 -9.20 0.36
CA ALA A 238 18.56 -9.62 1.16
C ALA A 238 18.06 -10.62 2.22
N ASN A 239 18.50 -11.88 2.13
CA ASN A 239 18.19 -12.94 3.10
C ASN A 239 18.88 -12.62 4.44
N THR A 240 18.36 -11.66 5.17
CA THR A 240 18.68 -11.47 6.59
C THR A 240 17.54 -12.06 7.39
N LEU A 241 17.91 -12.95 8.30
CA LEU A 241 17.06 -13.83 9.09
C LEU A 241 15.86 -13.10 9.70
N PHE A 242 14.71 -13.78 9.64
CA PHE A 242 13.38 -13.42 10.14
C PHE A 242 12.53 -12.53 9.21
N ASP A 243 11.52 -13.18 8.62
CA ASP A 243 10.19 -12.62 8.34
C ASP A 243 10.01 -11.71 7.11
N ARG A 244 10.56 -12.09 5.95
CA ARG A 244 10.09 -11.52 4.67
C ARG A 244 9.58 -12.60 3.73
N VAL A 245 8.26 -12.61 3.58
CA VAL A 245 7.53 -13.32 2.54
C VAL A 245 7.82 -12.63 1.20
N ASP A 246 8.01 -13.43 0.15
CA ASP A 246 8.12 -12.94 -1.21
C ASP A 246 6.80 -12.25 -1.59
N ARG A 247 6.88 -11.01 -2.07
CA ARG A 247 5.70 -10.15 -2.18
C ARG A 247 5.87 -9.07 -3.25
N TRP A 248 4.74 -8.60 -3.74
CA TRP A 248 4.67 -7.39 -4.54
C TRP A 248 4.57 -6.16 -3.64
N VAL A 249 5.31 -5.11 -3.97
CA VAL A 249 5.32 -3.83 -3.26
C VAL A 249 4.93 -2.74 -4.25
N PRO A 250 3.76 -2.10 -4.09
CA PRO A 250 3.39 -0.95 -4.90
C PRO A 250 4.17 0.30 -4.44
N TYR A 251 4.49 1.19 -5.37
CA TYR A 251 5.13 2.47 -5.11
C TYR A 251 4.22 3.64 -5.48
N ILE A 252 4.09 4.58 -4.56
CA ILE A 252 3.34 5.83 -4.76
C ILE A 252 4.31 6.94 -5.18
N GLN A 253 3.93 7.67 -6.23
CA GLN A 253 4.69 8.82 -6.70
C GLN A 253 4.53 10.01 -5.75
N MET A 254 5.66 10.54 -5.28
CA MET A 254 5.77 11.67 -4.36
C MET A 254 6.64 12.77 -4.98
N ALA A 255 6.31 14.04 -4.72
CA ALA A 255 7.17 15.15 -5.16
C ALA A 255 8.56 15.13 -4.50
N GLN A 256 8.65 14.72 -3.24
CA GLN A 256 9.91 14.66 -2.48
C GLN A 256 9.93 13.44 -1.56
N VAL A 257 10.71 12.42 -1.91
CA VAL A 257 10.79 11.17 -1.13
C VAL A 257 11.38 11.38 0.27
N GLU A 258 12.32 12.30 0.44
CA GLU A 258 12.88 12.62 1.77
C GLU A 258 11.82 13.17 2.72
N ASN A 259 11.00 14.14 2.26
CA ASN A 259 9.89 14.67 3.06
C ASN A 259 8.86 13.59 3.35
N ALA A 260 8.58 12.72 2.37
CA ALA A 260 7.68 11.60 2.55
C ALA A 260 8.17 10.66 3.67
N CYS A 261 9.48 10.38 3.73
CA CYS A 261 10.08 9.58 4.80
C CYS A 261 9.95 10.27 6.16
N ALA A 262 10.21 11.58 6.24
CA ALA A 262 10.09 12.33 7.49
C ALA A 262 8.64 12.33 8.02
N ILE A 263 7.65 12.53 7.15
CA ILE A 263 6.23 12.44 7.50
C ILE A 263 5.89 11.03 7.98
N ALA A 264 6.30 10.00 7.24
CA ALA A 264 6.04 8.61 7.59
C ALA A 264 6.59 8.27 8.99
N THR A 265 7.82 8.68 9.31
CA THR A 265 8.39 8.51 10.64
C THR A 265 7.62 9.25 11.72
N GLY A 266 7.16 10.48 11.44
CA GLY A 266 6.28 11.23 12.34
C GLY A 266 4.93 10.55 12.60
N LEU A 267 4.45 9.74 11.65
CA LEU A 267 3.24 8.91 11.75
C LEU A 267 3.50 7.52 12.37
N GLY A 268 4.73 7.25 12.83
CA GLY A 268 5.10 5.97 13.46
C GLY A 268 5.55 4.88 12.50
N ALA A 269 5.68 5.16 11.20
CA ALA A 269 6.23 4.20 10.24
C ALA A 269 7.76 4.12 10.31
N VAL A 270 8.29 2.96 9.91
CA VAL A 270 9.73 2.70 9.80
C VAL A 270 10.14 2.75 8.33
N VAL A 271 11.21 3.48 8.01
CA VAL A 271 11.85 3.41 6.69
C VAL A 271 12.70 2.14 6.65
N THR A 272 12.25 1.13 5.90
CA THR A 272 12.91 -0.20 5.89
C THR A 272 13.94 -0.36 4.78
N ALA A 273 13.87 0.48 3.75
CA ALA A 273 14.85 0.54 2.68
C ALA A 273 14.91 1.96 2.07
N ARG A 274 16.08 2.33 1.59
CA ARG A 274 16.28 3.51 0.73
C ARG A 274 17.06 3.10 -0.51
N PHE A 275 16.68 3.66 -1.65
CA PHE A 275 17.30 3.43 -2.93
C PHE A 275 17.86 4.75 -3.48
N PRO A 276 19.00 4.71 -4.17
CA PRO A 276 19.61 5.90 -4.73
C PRO A 276 18.77 6.43 -5.90
N LYS A 277 19.04 7.68 -6.28
CA LYS A 277 18.46 8.26 -7.50
C LYS A 277 18.91 7.49 -8.73
N ASP A 278 17.96 6.94 -9.49
CA ASP A 278 18.24 6.16 -10.70
C ASP A 278 17.20 6.33 -11.80
N ALA A 279 17.43 5.68 -12.95
CA ALA A 279 16.56 5.76 -14.13
C ALA A 279 15.31 4.87 -14.04
N LEU A 280 15.12 4.13 -12.94
CA LEU A 280 13.96 3.28 -12.73
C LEU A 280 12.89 4.02 -11.91
N LEU A 281 13.26 4.50 -10.72
CA LEU A 281 12.33 5.10 -9.76
C LEU A 281 12.68 6.53 -9.38
N ASN A 282 13.69 7.14 -10.02
CA ASN A 282 14.31 8.36 -9.51
C ASN A 282 14.79 8.09 -8.08
N ASP A 283 14.40 8.85 -7.06
CA ASP A 283 14.58 8.46 -5.64
C ASP A 283 13.49 7.50 -5.17
N ALA A 284 13.81 6.56 -4.27
CA ALA A 284 12.79 5.69 -3.70
C ALA A 284 13.11 5.21 -2.27
N ALA A 285 12.06 4.87 -1.53
CA ALA A 285 12.14 4.26 -0.20
C ALA A 285 10.98 3.29 0.03
N ILE A 286 11.15 2.33 0.93
CA ILE A 286 10.07 1.47 1.42
C ILE A 286 9.75 1.89 2.85
N LEU A 287 8.48 2.14 3.07
CA LEU A 287 7.89 2.50 4.36
C LEU A 287 7.15 1.27 4.89
N ARG A 288 7.30 0.98 6.18
CA ARG A 288 6.47 0.02 6.91
C ARG A 288 5.61 0.75 7.91
N GLU A 289 4.30 0.74 7.72
CA GLU A 289 3.36 1.37 8.65
C GLU A 289 3.30 0.62 10.00
N PRO A 290 2.73 1.23 11.07
CA PRO A 290 2.60 0.59 12.38
C PRO A 290 1.90 -0.79 12.34
N GLY A 291 0.88 -0.93 11.50
CA GLY A 291 0.17 -2.20 11.24
C GLY A 291 1.00 -3.26 10.48
N GLY A 292 2.23 -2.94 10.09
CA GLY A 292 3.18 -3.85 9.44
C GLY A 292 3.13 -3.86 7.92
N ALA A 293 2.17 -3.16 7.31
CA ALA A 293 2.09 -3.09 5.85
C ALA A 293 3.25 -2.30 5.24
N GLU A 294 3.79 -2.79 4.13
CA GLU A 294 4.85 -2.10 3.40
C GLU A 294 4.34 -1.43 2.14
N ILE A 295 4.75 -0.17 1.93
CA ILE A 295 4.48 0.57 0.71
C ILE A 295 5.71 1.33 0.27
N GLY A 296 5.98 1.33 -1.03
CA GLY A 296 7.03 2.12 -1.63
C GLY A 296 6.59 3.57 -1.84
N VAL A 297 7.55 4.50 -1.75
CA VAL A 297 7.42 5.85 -2.27
C VAL A 297 8.55 6.08 -3.26
N CYS A 298 8.24 6.72 -4.38
CA CYS A 298 9.21 7.04 -5.43
C CYS A 298 9.06 8.48 -5.91
N GLY A 299 10.11 9.02 -6.51
CA GLY A 299 10.08 10.32 -7.17
C GLY A 299 9.25 10.29 -8.45
N GLY A 300 8.87 11.49 -8.91
CA GLY A 300 8.38 11.63 -10.27
C GLY A 300 9.46 11.39 -11.30
N VAL A 301 9.09 10.65 -12.36
CA VAL A 301 9.82 10.53 -13.63
C VAL A 301 9.32 11.56 -14.62
#